data_AF-A0A180EQV5-F1
#
_entry.id   AF-A0A180EQV5-F1
#
_cell.length_a   1.000
_cell.length_b   1.000
_cell.length_c   1.000
_cell.angle_alpha   90.00
_cell.angle_beta   90.00
_cell.angle_gamma   90.00
#
_symmetry.space_group_name_H-M   'P 1'
#
loop_
_entity.id
_entity.type
_entity.pdbx_description
1 polymer ?
#
loop_
_entity_poly.entity_id
_entity_poly.type
_entity_poly.pdbx_seq_one_letter_code
_entity_poly.pdbx_strand_id
1 'polypeptide(L)'
;MENYLTSVRKQFEYYRTLGDRTFDQLTESQLLHVPGSNSNSIAVMVNHLHGNMKSRWTDFLNSDGEKEWRHRDQEFEEVIRTKADLLNKWNEGWDCLFRATDSITPDKYTATILIRNQQHTLTEAFNRQMMHYAYHVGQIVYVGRMLKGEEWVSLSIPRGASVTFNQKKMGQGTHGGHFTDDLK
;
A
#
# COMPACT_ATOMS: atom_id res chain seq x y z
N MET A 1 -10.26 18.75 -5.90
CA MET A 1 -9.13 18.23 -5.12
C MET A 1 -9.59 17.51 -3.85
N GLU A 2 -10.49 18.10 -3.06
CA GLU A 2 -11.00 17.47 -1.81
C GLU A 2 -11.61 16.06 -2.02
N ASN A 3 -12.49 15.90 -3.02
CA ASN A 3 -13.04 14.59 -3.39
C ASN A 3 -11.93 13.60 -3.79
N TYR A 4 -10.95 14.08 -4.57
CA TYR A 4 -9.81 13.27 -5.00
C TYR A 4 -8.95 12.82 -3.81
N LEU A 5 -8.56 13.70 -2.89
CA LEU A 5 -7.76 13.34 -1.72
C LEU A 5 -8.50 12.34 -0.82
N THR A 6 -9.81 12.54 -0.62
CA THR A 6 -10.66 11.57 0.11
C THR A 6 -10.64 10.20 -0.57
N SER A 7 -10.79 10.15 -1.89
CA SER A 7 -10.75 8.90 -2.66
C SER A 7 -9.37 8.22 -2.59
N VAL A 8 -8.29 8.98 -2.81
CA VAL A 8 -6.92 8.49 -2.73
C VAL A 8 -6.61 7.90 -1.36
N ARG A 9 -7.01 8.59 -0.30
CA ARG A 9 -6.83 8.14 1.08
C ARG A 9 -7.54 6.81 1.33
N LYS A 10 -8.82 6.70 0.97
CA LYS A 10 -9.58 5.44 1.10
C LYS A 10 -8.98 4.31 0.28
N GLN A 11 -8.45 4.61 -0.91
CA GLN A 11 -7.79 3.63 -1.75
C GLN A 11 -6.49 3.11 -1.13
N PHE A 12 -5.69 4.00 -0.52
CA PHE A 12 -4.50 3.60 0.24
C PHE A 12 -4.84 2.73 1.44
N GLU A 13 -5.86 3.08 2.22
CA GLU A 13 -6.34 2.26 3.34
C GLU A 13 -6.77 0.87 2.89
N TYR A 14 -7.46 0.78 1.75
CA TYR A 14 -7.84 -0.51 1.18
C TYR A 14 -6.62 -1.36 0.83
N TYR A 15 -5.62 -0.80 0.14
CA TYR A 15 -4.40 -1.56 -0.21
C TYR A 15 -3.56 -1.91 1.02
N ARG A 16 -3.49 -1.03 2.03
CA ARG A 16 -2.89 -1.38 3.33
C ARG A 16 -3.60 -2.60 3.94
N THR A 17 -4.93 -2.58 3.97
CA THR A 17 -5.75 -3.67 4.52
C THR A 17 -5.51 -5.00 3.78
N LEU A 18 -5.29 -4.97 2.47
CA LEU A 18 -4.93 -6.20 1.72
C LEU A 18 -3.58 -6.78 2.18
N GLY A 19 -2.60 -5.92 2.46
CA GLY A 19 -1.33 -6.34 3.06
C GLY A 19 -1.52 -6.90 4.47
N ASP A 20 -2.24 -6.18 5.34
CA ASP A 20 -2.52 -6.61 6.72
C ASP A 20 -3.16 -8.01 6.76
N ARG A 21 -4.25 -8.20 6.01
CA ARG A 21 -4.96 -9.49 5.91
C ARG A 21 -4.11 -10.60 5.27
N THR A 22 -3.10 -10.24 4.47
CA THR A 22 -2.13 -11.23 3.97
C THR A 22 -1.20 -11.65 5.10
N PHE A 23 -0.68 -10.72 5.90
CA PHE A 23 0.24 -11.02 6.99
C PHE A 23 -0.42 -11.82 8.12
N ASP A 24 -1.70 -11.60 8.38
CA ASP A 24 -2.47 -12.34 9.39
C ASP A 24 -2.57 -13.83 9.07
N GLN A 25 -2.57 -14.19 7.78
CA GLN A 25 -2.70 -15.58 7.33
C GLN A 25 -1.37 -16.35 7.30
N LEU A 26 -0.23 -15.64 7.41
CA LEU A 26 1.10 -16.20 7.20
C LEU A 26 1.91 -16.31 8.50
N THR A 27 2.71 -17.38 8.58
CA THR A 27 3.73 -17.53 9.62
C THR A 27 4.91 -16.60 9.36
N GLU A 28 5.73 -16.35 10.38
CA GLU A 28 6.96 -15.59 10.23
C GLU A 28 7.90 -16.21 9.18
N SER A 29 8.08 -17.53 9.21
CA SER A 29 8.91 -18.23 8.23
C SER A 29 8.42 -18.02 6.79
N GLN A 30 7.10 -17.97 6.56
CA GLN A 30 6.53 -17.67 5.25
C GLN A 30 6.75 -16.21 4.84
N LEU A 31 6.66 -15.26 5.78
CA LEU A 31 6.91 -13.84 5.50
C LEU A 31 8.37 -13.56 5.10
N LEU A 32 9.31 -14.31 5.69
CA LEU A 32 10.75 -14.21 5.43
C LEU A 32 11.21 -15.07 4.24
N HIS A 33 10.37 -15.98 3.74
CA HIS A 33 10.75 -16.91 2.68
C HIS A 33 10.94 -16.20 1.33
N VAL A 34 12.03 -16.53 0.64
CA VAL A 34 12.34 -16.08 -0.72
C VAL A 34 11.90 -17.15 -1.73
N PRO A 35 10.89 -16.92 -2.58
CA PRO A 35 10.33 -17.94 -3.46
C PRO A 35 11.25 -18.43 -4.59
N GLY A 36 12.30 -17.68 -4.92
CA GLY A 36 13.22 -17.99 -6.01
C GLY A 36 14.33 -16.95 -6.15
N SER A 37 15.37 -17.27 -6.92
CA SER A 37 16.60 -16.47 -7.02
C SER A 37 16.41 -15.05 -7.56
N ASN A 38 15.36 -14.81 -8.36
CA ASN A 38 14.99 -13.49 -8.90
C ASN A 38 13.75 -12.91 -8.21
N SER A 39 13.39 -13.39 -7.02
CA SER A 39 12.20 -12.97 -6.27
C SER A 39 12.59 -12.32 -4.95
N ASN A 40 11.72 -11.43 -4.47
CA ASN A 40 11.83 -10.86 -3.13
C ASN A 40 10.91 -11.63 -2.17
N SER A 41 11.34 -11.78 -0.92
CA SER A 41 10.43 -12.17 0.15
C SER A 41 9.40 -11.07 0.42
N ILE A 42 8.31 -11.42 1.13
CA ILE A 42 7.33 -10.42 1.57
C ILE A 42 8.01 -9.37 2.46
N ALA A 43 8.91 -9.80 3.35
CA ALA A 43 9.70 -8.90 4.18
C ALA A 43 10.52 -7.89 3.36
N VAL A 44 11.20 -8.32 2.29
CA VAL A 44 11.93 -7.41 1.41
C VAL A 44 11.00 -6.42 0.70
N MET A 45 9.83 -6.89 0.22
CA MET A 45 8.84 -5.99 -0.39
C MET A 45 8.30 -4.94 0.59
N VAL A 46 8.09 -5.31 1.86
CA VAL A 46 7.71 -4.37 2.93
C VAL A 46 8.82 -3.35 3.19
N ASN A 47 10.08 -3.79 3.23
CA ASN A 47 11.22 -2.88 3.42
C ASN A 47 11.31 -1.85 2.29
N HIS A 48 11.08 -2.29 1.05
CA HIS A 48 11.01 -1.40 -0.10
C HIS A 48 9.88 -0.38 -0.04
N LEU A 49 8.67 -0.83 0.30
CA LEU A 49 7.53 0.08 0.48
C LEU A 49 7.79 1.08 1.61
N HIS A 50 8.35 0.63 2.73
CA HIS A 50 8.74 1.49 3.84
C HIS A 50 9.75 2.57 3.41
N GLY A 51 10.88 2.21 2.79
CA GLY A 51 11.89 3.16 2.36
C GLY A 51 11.35 4.16 1.33
N ASN A 52 10.55 3.67 0.38
CA ASN A 52 9.88 4.52 -0.58
C ASN A 52 8.91 5.51 0.09
N MET A 53 7.98 5.04 0.94
CA MET A 53 7.00 5.90 1.59
C MET A 53 7.67 6.95 2.47
N LYS A 54 8.66 6.54 3.27
CA LYS A 54 9.43 7.44 4.11
C LYS A 54 10.07 8.54 3.26
N SER A 55 10.72 8.18 2.15
CA SER A 55 11.37 9.16 1.28
C SER A 55 10.37 10.09 0.61
N ARG A 56 9.27 9.54 0.08
CA ARG A 56 8.32 10.31 -0.73
C ARG A 56 7.45 11.25 0.08
N TRP A 57 7.17 10.92 1.34
CA TRP A 57 6.14 11.60 2.11
C TRP A 57 6.67 12.39 3.32
N THR A 58 7.92 12.15 3.75
CA THR A 58 8.54 13.00 4.77
C THR A 58 8.77 14.40 4.18
N ASP A 59 8.15 15.42 4.76
CA ASP A 59 8.34 16.82 4.36
C ASP A 59 8.13 17.07 2.84
N PHE A 60 7.18 16.36 2.23
CA PHE A 60 7.01 16.31 0.77
C PHE A 60 6.59 17.63 0.10
N LEU A 61 6.08 18.58 0.88
CA LEU A 61 5.72 19.92 0.39
C LEU A 61 6.93 20.87 0.35
N ASN A 62 7.99 20.60 1.12
CA ASN A 62 9.11 21.52 1.28
C ASN A 62 10.46 20.94 0.85
N SER A 63 10.56 19.62 0.64
CA SER A 63 11.78 18.98 0.17
C SER A 63 11.50 17.83 -0.79
N ASP A 64 12.50 17.51 -1.62
CA ASP A 64 12.37 16.49 -2.67
C ASP A 64 11.98 15.11 -2.11
N GLY A 65 11.09 14.40 -2.79
CA GLY A 65 10.64 13.06 -2.42
C GLY A 65 11.70 11.96 -2.63
N GLU A 66 12.86 12.27 -3.18
CA GLU A 66 14.07 11.47 -3.12
C GLU A 66 15.02 12.07 -2.07
N LYS A 67 15.00 11.50 -0.87
CA LYS A 67 15.79 12.00 0.26
C LYS A 67 17.23 11.50 0.16
N GLU A 68 18.18 12.33 0.57
CA GLU A 68 19.61 11.99 0.57
C GLU A 68 19.93 10.76 1.43
N TRP A 69 19.16 10.56 2.52
CA TRP A 69 19.28 9.40 3.40
C TRP A 69 18.63 8.13 2.85
N ARG A 70 17.92 8.19 1.71
CA ARG A 70 17.31 7.02 1.10
C ARG A 70 18.38 6.19 0.38
N HIS A 71 18.56 4.96 0.85
CA HIS A 71 19.43 3.97 0.21
C HIS A 71 18.60 2.89 -0.48
N ARG A 72 18.25 3.14 -1.76
CA ARG A 72 17.35 2.24 -2.51
C ARG A 72 17.85 0.80 -2.56
N ASP A 73 19.14 0.58 -2.76
CA ASP A 73 19.64 -0.79 -2.92
C ASP A 73 19.51 -1.59 -1.61
N GLN A 74 19.70 -0.93 -0.46
CA GLN A 74 19.47 -1.54 0.86
C GLN A 74 18.00 -1.87 1.12
N GLU A 75 17.07 -1.29 0.36
CA GLU A 75 15.65 -1.66 0.44
C GLU A 75 15.39 -3.11 -0.01
N PHE A 76 16.29 -3.67 -0.82
CA PHE A 76 16.20 -5.03 -1.37
C PHE A 76 17.00 -6.07 -0.58
N GLU A 77 17.63 -5.66 0.51
CA GLU A 77 18.37 -6.54 1.41
C GLU A 77 17.46 -7.13 2.50
N GLU A 78 17.85 -8.29 3.03
CA GLU A 78 17.10 -8.98 4.10
C GLU A 78 17.34 -8.35 5.48
N VAL A 79 16.95 -7.09 5.67
CA VAL A 79 17.14 -6.40 6.95
C VAL A 79 16.06 -6.72 7.99
N ILE A 80 14.87 -7.11 7.54
CA ILE A 80 13.75 -7.51 8.41
C ILE A 80 13.92 -8.98 8.79
N ARG A 81 14.01 -9.26 10.09
CA ARG A 81 14.30 -10.62 10.60
C ARG A 81 13.15 -11.23 11.40
N THR A 82 12.14 -10.45 11.76
CA THR A 82 10.97 -10.93 12.51
C THR A 82 9.67 -10.39 11.95
N LYS A 83 8.55 -11.04 12.25
CA LYS A 83 7.20 -10.57 11.95
C LYS A 83 6.91 -9.24 12.67
N ALA A 84 7.43 -9.06 13.89
CA ALA A 84 7.30 -7.80 14.61
C ALA A 84 7.98 -6.64 13.87
N ASP A 85 9.21 -6.83 13.40
CA ASP A 85 9.93 -5.81 12.61
C ASP A 85 9.22 -5.48 11.30
N LEU A 86 8.67 -6.51 10.65
CA LEU A 86 7.87 -6.36 9.43
C LEU A 86 6.67 -5.46 9.68
N LEU A 87 5.88 -5.75 10.72
CA LEU A 87 4.70 -4.96 11.06
C LEU A 87 5.06 -3.54 11.48
N ASN A 88 6.16 -3.35 12.22
CA ASN A 88 6.64 -2.02 12.59
C ASN A 88 6.96 -1.17 11.36
N LYS A 89 7.80 -1.68 10.43
CA LYS A 89 8.15 -0.97 9.20
C LYS A 89 6.95 -0.72 8.30
N TRP A 90 6.06 -1.71 8.18
CA TRP A 90 4.82 -1.57 7.42
C TRP A 90 3.98 -0.41 7.95
N ASN A 91 3.71 -0.40 9.26
CA ASN A 91 2.93 0.65 9.91
C ASN A 91 3.62 2.02 9.81
N GLU A 92 4.91 2.11 10.07
CA GLU A 92 5.67 3.36 9.98
C GLU A 92 5.60 4.00 8.59
N GLY A 93 5.69 3.19 7.53
CA GLY A 93 5.59 3.65 6.14
C GLY A 93 4.20 4.21 5.83
N TRP A 94 3.16 3.44 6.12
CA TRP A 94 1.77 3.85 5.88
C TRP A 94 1.39 5.08 6.70
N ASP A 95 1.76 5.13 7.98
CA ASP A 95 1.47 6.26 8.85
C ASP A 95 2.18 7.54 8.37
N CYS A 96 3.38 7.42 7.77
CA CYS A 96 4.06 8.54 7.13
C CYS A 96 3.24 9.10 5.97
N LEU A 97 2.73 8.23 5.08
CA LEU A 97 1.88 8.62 3.96
C LEU A 97 0.56 9.24 4.44
N PHE A 98 -0.11 8.64 5.43
CA PHE A 98 -1.39 9.14 5.91
C PHE A 98 -1.25 10.50 6.60
N ARG A 99 -0.22 10.69 7.45
CA ARG A 99 0.07 12.01 8.02
C ARG A 99 0.34 13.07 6.94
N ALA A 100 1.09 12.72 5.90
CA ALA A 100 1.33 13.63 4.78
C ALA A 100 0.04 13.98 4.04
N THR A 101 -0.80 12.98 3.76
CA THR A 101 -2.10 13.16 3.07
C THR A 101 -3.06 14.03 3.89
N ASP A 102 -3.14 13.79 5.20
CA ASP A 102 -4.03 14.49 6.14
C ASP A 102 -3.55 15.92 6.45
N SER A 103 -2.30 16.24 6.14
CA SER A 103 -1.74 17.60 6.31
C SER A 103 -2.09 18.57 5.18
N ILE A 104 -2.67 18.09 4.07
CA ILE A 104 -2.95 18.92 2.89
C ILE A 104 -4.18 19.78 3.13
N THR A 105 -3.97 21.09 3.07
CA THR A 105 -5.02 22.11 3.15
C THR A 105 -5.34 22.70 1.76
N PRO A 106 -6.51 23.35 1.57
CA PRO A 106 -6.91 23.90 0.28
C PRO A 106 -5.91 24.86 -0.37
N ASP A 107 -5.18 25.64 0.42
CA ASP A 107 -4.13 26.56 -0.07
C ASP A 107 -2.92 25.82 -0.66
N LYS A 108 -2.78 24.50 -0.40
CA LYS A 108 -1.71 23.65 -0.94
C LYS A 108 -2.12 22.85 -2.17
N TYR A 109 -3.35 22.98 -2.65
CA TYR A 109 -3.85 22.18 -3.78
C TYR A 109 -3.07 22.36 -5.09
N THR A 110 -2.41 23.50 -5.26
CA THR A 110 -1.56 23.82 -6.42
C THR A 110 -0.06 23.73 -6.11
N ALA A 111 0.32 23.19 -4.95
CA ALA A 111 1.72 23.04 -4.58
C ALA A 111 2.47 22.16 -5.59
N THR A 112 3.69 22.57 -5.89
CA THR A 112 4.64 21.77 -6.68
C THR A 112 5.29 20.74 -5.77
N ILE A 113 5.18 19.47 -6.15
CA ILE A 113 5.88 18.36 -5.49
C ILE A 113 7.13 18.03 -6.29
N LEU A 114 8.26 17.91 -5.62
CA LEU A 114 9.52 17.51 -6.24
C LEU A 114 9.77 16.04 -5.99
N ILE A 115 10.13 15.31 -7.04
CA ILE A 115 10.64 13.93 -6.93
C ILE A 115 11.78 13.78 -7.92
N ARG A 116 13.01 13.63 -7.42
CA ARG A 116 14.25 13.57 -8.20
C ARG A 116 14.46 14.82 -9.06
N ASN A 117 14.31 15.99 -8.44
CA ASN A 117 14.35 17.31 -9.06
C ASN A 117 13.32 17.55 -10.18
N GLN A 118 12.37 16.64 -10.37
CA GLN A 118 11.29 16.79 -11.33
C GLN A 118 10.04 17.30 -10.63
N GLN A 119 9.43 18.35 -11.20
CA GLN A 119 8.18 18.93 -10.72
C GLN A 119 6.99 18.06 -11.08
N HIS A 120 6.07 17.92 -10.13
CA HIS A 120 4.81 17.20 -10.23
C HIS A 120 3.72 18.02 -9.54
N THR A 121 2.48 17.86 -9.99
CA THR A 121 1.29 18.23 -9.23
C THR A 121 1.05 17.22 -8.09
N LEU A 122 0.22 17.60 -7.11
CA LEU A 122 -0.26 16.65 -6.09
C LEU A 122 -0.89 15.41 -6.72
N THR A 123 -1.74 15.58 -7.74
CA THR A 123 -2.40 14.47 -8.44
C THR A 123 -1.39 13.51 -9.05
N GLU A 124 -0.36 14.01 -9.72
CA GLU A 124 0.68 13.16 -10.33
C GLU A 124 1.51 12.44 -9.27
N ALA A 125 1.87 13.12 -8.17
CA ALA A 125 2.61 12.52 -7.07
C ALA A 125 1.81 11.37 -6.42
N PHE A 126 0.54 11.60 -6.11
CA PHE A 126 -0.36 10.59 -5.52
C PHE A 126 -0.64 9.43 -6.48
N ASN A 127 -1.01 9.69 -7.73
CA ASN A 127 -1.29 8.63 -8.69
C ASN A 127 -0.05 7.75 -8.91
N ARG A 128 1.13 8.36 -9.03
CA ARG A 128 2.39 7.61 -9.18
C ARG A 128 2.63 6.67 -8.00
N GLN A 129 2.45 7.15 -6.77
CA GLN A 129 2.65 6.30 -5.57
C GLN A 129 1.53 5.29 -5.38
N MET A 130 0.28 5.63 -5.71
CA MET A 130 -0.84 4.70 -5.66
C MET A 130 -0.61 3.48 -6.55
N MET A 131 -0.20 3.70 -7.81
CA MET A 131 0.08 2.58 -8.72
C MET A 131 1.28 1.75 -8.25
N HIS A 132 2.32 2.41 -7.73
CA HIS A 132 3.50 1.73 -7.18
C HIS A 132 3.17 0.86 -5.95
N TYR A 133 2.37 1.39 -5.01
CA TYR A 133 2.00 0.63 -3.80
C TYR A 133 1.02 -0.48 -4.14
N ALA A 134 0.03 -0.24 -4.99
CA ALA A 134 -0.87 -1.27 -5.47
C ALA A 134 -0.12 -2.42 -6.16
N TYR A 135 0.91 -2.11 -6.95
CA TYR A 135 1.76 -3.11 -7.60
C TYR A 135 2.44 -4.04 -6.59
N HIS A 136 3.16 -3.49 -5.60
CA HIS A 136 3.86 -4.29 -4.61
C HIS A 136 2.92 -5.00 -3.62
N VAL A 137 1.80 -4.38 -3.25
CA VAL A 137 0.76 -5.06 -2.46
C VAL A 137 0.18 -6.24 -3.24
N GLY A 138 -0.05 -6.09 -4.54
CA GLY A 138 -0.47 -7.19 -5.40
C GLY A 138 0.53 -8.35 -5.40
N GLN A 139 1.83 -8.06 -5.43
CA GLN A 139 2.88 -9.07 -5.30
C GLN A 139 2.86 -9.75 -3.93
N ILE A 140 2.73 -8.99 -2.84
CA ILE A 140 2.60 -9.50 -1.47
C ILE A 140 1.43 -10.48 -1.37
N VAL A 141 0.25 -10.07 -1.83
CA VAL A 141 -0.97 -10.92 -1.83
C VAL A 141 -0.76 -12.18 -2.67
N TYR A 142 -0.13 -12.05 -3.84
CA TYR A 142 0.11 -13.20 -4.73
C TYR A 142 1.07 -14.22 -4.10
N VAL A 143 2.20 -13.76 -3.54
CA VAL A 143 3.15 -14.63 -2.84
C VAL A 143 2.51 -15.24 -1.60
N GLY A 144 1.76 -14.47 -0.82
CA GLY A 144 1.04 -14.98 0.35
C GLY A 144 0.05 -16.09 0.00
N ARG A 145 -0.75 -15.90 -1.06
CA ARG A 145 -1.65 -16.93 -1.58
C ARG A 145 -0.89 -18.18 -2.03
N MET A 146 0.24 -18.02 -2.71
CA MET A 146 1.06 -19.15 -3.15
C MET A 146 1.64 -19.94 -1.97
N LEU A 147 2.13 -19.26 -0.93
CA LEU A 147 2.72 -19.90 0.25
C LEU A 147 1.68 -20.56 1.15
N LYS A 148 0.49 -19.96 1.26
CA LYS A 148 -0.61 -20.51 2.07
C LYS A 148 -1.37 -21.63 1.36
N GLY A 149 -1.36 -21.64 0.03
CA GLY A 149 -1.93 -22.71 -0.79
C GLY A 149 -3.43 -22.86 -0.60
N GLU A 150 -3.88 -24.10 -0.35
CA GLU A 150 -5.29 -24.45 -0.20
C GLU A 150 -5.95 -23.83 1.05
N GLU A 151 -5.16 -23.46 2.05
CA GLU A 151 -5.64 -22.81 3.27
C GLU A 151 -5.85 -21.29 3.11
N TRP A 152 -5.63 -20.73 1.92
CA TRP A 152 -5.77 -19.30 1.69
C TRP A 152 -7.23 -18.85 1.75
N VAL A 153 -7.51 -17.87 2.62
CA VAL A 153 -8.80 -17.21 2.71
C VAL A 153 -8.82 -16.00 1.78
N SER A 154 -9.80 -15.96 0.87
CA SER A 154 -9.97 -14.88 -0.10
C SER A 154 -10.10 -13.51 0.58
N LEU A 155 -9.30 -12.55 0.13
CA LEU A 155 -9.35 -11.16 0.61
C LEU A 155 -10.47 -10.32 -0.04
N SER A 156 -11.08 -10.86 -1.09
CA SER A 156 -12.20 -10.29 -1.84
C SER A 156 -13.26 -11.36 -2.08
N ILE A 157 -14.06 -11.24 -3.13
CA ILE A 157 -15.10 -12.19 -3.50
C ILE A 157 -14.47 -13.57 -3.80
N PRO A 158 -14.78 -14.63 -3.03
CA PRO A 158 -14.27 -15.97 -3.29
C PRO A 158 -14.67 -16.48 -4.68
N ARG A 159 -13.85 -17.38 -5.25
CA ARG A 159 -14.17 -18.04 -6.53
C ARG A 159 -15.52 -18.76 -6.41
N GLY A 160 -16.44 -18.47 -7.33
CA GLY A 160 -17.80 -19.04 -7.33
C GLY A 160 -18.84 -18.27 -6.50
N ALA A 161 -18.44 -17.26 -5.71
CA ALA A 161 -19.35 -16.52 -4.84
C ALA A 161 -19.87 -15.19 -5.45
N SER A 162 -19.53 -14.88 -6.71
CA SER A 162 -19.87 -13.60 -7.34
C SER A 162 -21.38 -13.38 -7.50
N VAL A 163 -22.15 -14.42 -7.78
CA VAL A 163 -23.61 -14.32 -7.92
C VAL A 163 -24.24 -13.88 -6.60
N THR A 164 -23.93 -14.57 -5.50
CA THR A 164 -24.43 -14.23 -4.16
C THR A 164 -23.99 -12.83 -3.72
N PHE A 165 -22.73 -12.48 -3.97
CA PHE A 165 -22.22 -11.13 -3.68
C PHE A 165 -23.00 -10.05 -4.46
N ASN A 166 -23.19 -10.24 -5.77
CA ASN A 166 -23.88 -9.28 -6.62
C ASN A 166 -25.36 -9.14 -6.25
N GLN A 167 -26.04 -10.23 -5.89
CA GLN A 167 -27.43 -10.17 -5.41
C GLN A 167 -27.54 -9.29 -4.15
N LYS A 168 -26.65 -9.51 -3.17
CA LYS A 168 -26.60 -8.68 -1.96
C LYS A 168 -26.28 -7.21 -2.30
N LYS A 169 -25.29 -6.98 -3.18
CA LYS A 169 -24.82 -5.64 -3.52
C LYS A 169 -25.87 -4.83 -4.28
N MET A 170 -26.49 -5.42 -5.30
CA MET A 170 -27.54 -4.76 -6.09
C MET A 170 -28.83 -4.57 -5.31
N GLY A 171 -29.13 -5.46 -4.36
CA GLY A 171 -30.29 -5.35 -3.46
C GLY A 171 -30.27 -4.11 -2.55
N GLN A 172 -29.11 -3.44 -2.39
CA GLN A 172 -28.99 -2.17 -1.66
C GLN A 172 -29.52 -0.96 -2.46
N GLY A 173 -29.84 -1.13 -3.75
CA GLY A 173 -30.22 -0.03 -4.64
C GLY A 173 -29.05 0.91 -4.95
N THR A 174 -29.31 1.90 -5.80
CA THR A 174 -28.32 2.93 -6.15
C THR A 174 -28.02 3.82 -4.95
N HIS A 175 -26.75 3.89 -4.55
CA HIS A 175 -26.28 4.75 -3.45
C HIS A 175 -24.93 5.36 -3.80
N GLY A 176 -24.63 6.51 -3.18
CA GLY A 176 -23.30 7.11 -3.23
C GLY A 176 -22.37 6.52 -2.16
N GLY A 177 -21.11 6.95 -2.18
CA GLY A 177 -20.07 6.47 -1.26
C GLY A 177 -18.85 5.95 -2.01
N HIS A 178 -17.83 5.57 -1.27
CA HIS A 178 -16.67 4.89 -1.82
C HIS A 178 -16.88 3.38 -1.73
N PHE A 179 -16.40 2.60 -2.70
CA PHE A 179 -16.66 1.14 -2.74
C PHE A 179 -16.16 0.38 -1.49
N THR A 180 -15.21 0.96 -0.76
CA THR A 180 -14.68 0.41 0.49
C THR A 180 -15.62 0.55 1.68
N ASP A 181 -16.60 1.46 1.60
CA ASP A 181 -17.57 1.69 2.68
C ASP A 181 -18.44 0.44 2.93
N ASP A 182 -18.52 -0.44 1.92
CA ASP A 182 -19.29 -1.69 1.93
C ASP A 182 -18.47 -2.95 2.22
N LEU A 183 -17.16 -2.79 2.51
CA LEU A 183 -16.24 -3.91 2.78
C LEU A 183 -16.11 -4.26 4.27
N LYS A 184 -16.87 -3.59 5.14
CA LYS A 184 -16.90 -3.81 6.60
C LYS A 184 -17.80 -4.98 6.98
#